data_AF-A0AAV5CTU2-F1
#
_entry.id   AF-A0AAV5CTU2-F1
#
_cell.length_a   1.000
_cell.length_b   1.000
_cell.length_c   1.000
_cell.angle_alpha   90.00
_cell.angle_beta   90.00
_cell.angle_gamma   90.00
#
_symmetry.space_group_name_H-M   'P 1'
#
loop_
_entity.id
_entity.type
_entity.pdbx_description
1 polymer ?
#
loop_
_entity_poly.entity_id
_entity_poly.type
_entity_poly.pdbx_seq_one_letter_code
_entity_poly.pdbx_strand_id
1 'polypeptide(L)'
;MRCRHRRYFEADGELRSLSPYLHSHLRMVNITGFFGQKDQLELALNILRNAVALKAMKIVPRVEKLEPREWYSGSPLHSADGYRVVEVSE
;
A
#
# COMPACT_ATOMS: atom_id res chain seq x y z
N MET A 1 2.90 7.13 -20.06
CA MET A 1 3.90 7.81 -19.20
C MET A 1 4.89 6.78 -18.66
N ARG A 2 6.20 6.94 -18.89
CA ARG A 2 7.21 6.06 -18.30
C ARG A 2 7.48 6.55 -16.87
N CYS A 3 6.72 6.02 -15.91
CA CYS A 3 7.02 6.22 -14.49
C CYS A 3 8.38 5.57 -14.23
N ARG A 4 9.44 6.38 -14.06
CA ARG A 4 10.75 5.85 -13.68
C ARG A 4 10.61 5.39 -12.23
N HIS A 5 10.56 4.08 -12.03
CA HIS A 5 10.57 3.46 -10.70
C HIS A 5 11.94 3.67 -10.03
N ARG A 6 12.23 4.91 -9.64
CA ARG A 6 13.44 5.28 -8.91
C ARG A 6 13.22 4.92 -7.44
N ARG A 7 14.12 4.11 -6.90
CA ARG A 7 14.16 3.81 -5.46
C ARG A 7 14.46 5.10 -4.71
N TYR A 8 13.84 5.25 -3.55
CA TYR A 8 14.13 6.33 -2.63
C TYR A 8 15.61 6.33 -2.26
N PHE A 9 16.18 7.53 -2.26
CA PHE A 9 17.53 7.82 -1.82
C PHE A 9 17.48 8.90 -0.74
N GLU A 10 18.47 8.95 0.14
CA GLU A 10 18.53 9.97 1.20
C GLU A 10 18.54 11.41 0.65
N ALA A 11 19.12 11.59 -0.54
CA ALA A 11 19.09 12.84 -1.29
C ALA A 11 17.68 13.28 -1.76
N ASP A 12 16.69 12.38 -1.73
CA ASP A 12 15.30 12.72 -2.07
C ASP A 12 14.57 13.43 -0.91
N GLY A 13 15.28 13.69 0.20
CA GLY A 13 14.80 14.42 1.37
C GLY A 13 13.83 13.60 2.21
N GLU A 14 13.41 14.15 3.36
CA GLU A 14 12.60 13.42 4.33
C GLU A 14 11.29 12.86 3.77
N LEU A 15 10.84 11.74 4.35
CA LEU A 15 9.54 11.15 4.09
C LEU A 15 8.46 12.06 4.68
N ARG A 16 7.45 12.38 3.88
CA ARG A 16 6.32 13.18 4.35
C ARG A 16 5.58 12.49 5.48
N SER A 17 5.20 13.27 6.49
CA SER A 17 4.18 12.81 7.44
C SER A 17 2.81 12.89 6.77
N LEU A 18 2.17 11.75 6.62
CA LEU A 18 0.79 11.65 6.17
C LEU A 18 -0.18 11.89 7.34
N SER A 19 -1.49 11.93 7.02
CA SER A 19 -2.57 12.27 7.97
C SER A 19 -2.44 11.53 9.31
N PRO A 20 -2.64 12.20 10.46
CA PRO A 20 -2.51 11.59 11.79
C PRO A 20 -3.69 10.68 12.18
N TYR A 21 -4.58 10.34 11.24
CA TYR A 21 -5.77 9.56 11.56
C TYR A 21 -5.42 8.13 11.97
N LEU A 22 -5.82 7.75 13.18
CA LEU A 22 -5.55 6.43 13.74
C LEU A 22 -6.46 5.37 13.13
N HIS A 23 -5.88 4.27 12.67
CA HIS A 23 -6.60 3.10 12.18
C HIS A 23 -6.76 2.07 13.31
N SER A 24 -7.81 2.24 14.13
CA SER A 24 -8.11 1.39 15.30
C SER A 24 -8.45 -0.07 14.97
N HIS A 25 -8.81 -0.37 13.73
CA HIS A 25 -9.28 -1.71 13.32
C HIS A 25 -8.39 -2.38 12.27
N LEU A 26 -7.38 -1.67 11.74
CA LEU A 26 -6.52 -2.22 10.70
C LEU A 26 -5.53 -3.21 11.31
N ARG A 27 -5.76 -4.51 11.11
CA ARG A 27 -4.99 -5.60 11.73
C ARG A 27 -3.94 -6.23 10.83
N MET A 28 -4.17 -6.23 9.52
CA MET A 28 -3.28 -6.89 8.56
C MET A 28 -3.16 -6.02 7.32
N VAL A 29 -1.95 -5.88 6.81
CA VAL A 29 -1.67 -5.15 5.57
C VAL A 29 -0.75 -5.97 4.69
N ASN A 30 -1.09 -6.09 3.40
CA ASN A 30 -0.23 -6.69 2.39
C ASN A 30 0.02 -5.65 1.29
N ILE A 31 1.26 -5.16 1.18
CA ILE A 31 1.67 -4.24 0.12
C ILE A 31 2.40 -5.05 -0.94
N THR A 32 1.78 -5.19 -2.11
CA THR A 32 2.36 -5.88 -3.27
C THR A 32 2.91 -4.85 -4.26
N GLY A 33 3.84 -5.27 -5.11
CA GLY A 33 4.43 -4.34 -6.10
C GLY A 33 5.35 -3.28 -5.49
N PHE A 34 5.91 -3.55 -4.31
CA PHE A 34 6.78 -2.61 -3.62
C PHE A 34 8.15 -2.52 -4.30
N PHE A 35 8.48 -1.33 -4.79
CA PHE A 35 9.76 -1.01 -5.43
C PHE A 35 10.64 -0.11 -4.56
N GLY A 36 10.16 0.33 -3.40
CA GLY A 36 10.86 1.27 -2.53
C GLY A 36 10.89 2.68 -3.09
N GLN A 37 9.87 3.08 -3.86
CA GLN A 37 9.69 4.48 -4.23
C GLN A 37 9.34 5.31 -2.99
N LYS A 38 9.63 6.62 -3.03
CA LYS A 38 9.38 7.54 -1.91
C LYS A 38 7.95 7.42 -1.39
N ASP A 39 6.97 7.53 -2.28
CA ASP A 39 5.54 7.48 -1.91
C ASP A 39 5.12 6.13 -1.29
N GLN A 40 5.74 5.03 -1.74
CA GLN A 40 5.48 3.70 -1.18
C GLN A 40 6.02 3.58 0.24
N LEU A 41 7.21 4.13 0.50
CA LEU A 41 7.79 4.21 1.84
C LEU A 41 6.96 5.11 2.75
N GLU A 42 6.50 6.25 2.26
CA GLU A 42 5.62 7.16 3.00
C GLU A 42 4.31 6.48 3.41
N LEU A 43 3.68 5.75 2.49
CA LEU A 43 2.47 4.98 2.78
C LEU A 43 2.73 3.89 3.82
N ALA A 44 3.81 3.11 3.65
CA ALA A 44 4.14 2.03 4.57
C ALA A 44 4.40 2.57 5.98
N LEU A 45 5.14 3.66 6.09
CA LEU A 45 5.44 4.33 7.35
C LEU A 45 4.18 4.89 8.00
N ASN A 46 3.27 5.48 7.23
CA ASN A 46 2.01 6.00 7.73
C ASN A 46 1.14 4.89 8.35
N ILE A 47 1.05 3.75 7.68
CA ILE A 47 0.32 2.59 8.19
C ILE A 47 0.96 2.11 9.50
N LEU A 48 2.28 1.95 9.53
CA LEU A 48 3.00 1.52 10.73
C LEU A 48 2.80 2.47 11.91
N ARG A 49 2.75 3.79 11.65
CA ARG A 49 2.56 4.81 12.69
C ARG A 49 1.12 4.85 13.21
N ASN A 50 0.14 4.70 12.33
CA ASN A 50 -1.24 5.03 12.67
C ASN A 50 -2.13 3.81 12.92
N ALA A 51 -1.73 2.61 12.50
CA ALA A 51 -2.51 1.40 12.68
C ALA A 51 -2.25 0.75 14.05
N VAL A 52 -2.93 1.26 15.07
CA VAL A 52 -2.77 0.83 16.48
C VAL A 52 -3.07 -0.66 16.67
N ALA A 53 -3.96 -1.24 15.87
CA ALA A 53 -4.33 -2.65 15.96
C ALA A 53 -3.54 -3.55 14.99
N LEU A 54 -2.51 -3.05 14.33
CA LEU A 54 -1.76 -3.79 13.31
C LEU A 54 -1.01 -4.96 13.94
N LYS A 55 -1.36 -6.17 13.49
CA LYS A 55 -0.73 -7.42 13.92
C LYS A 55 0.34 -7.89 12.95
N ALA A 56 0.14 -7.64 11.66
CA ALA A 56 1.07 -8.09 10.62
C ALA A 56 1.06 -7.13 9.42
N MET A 57 2.25 -6.89 8.87
CA MET A 57 2.44 -6.18 7.61
C MET A 57 3.41 -6.96 6.73
N LYS A 58 2.93 -7.39 5.55
CA LYS A 58 3.76 -8.04 4.52
C LYS A 58 4.03 -7.04 3.41
N ILE A 59 5.29 -6.94 2.99
CA ILE A 59 5.71 -6.13 1.85
C ILE A 59 6.32 -7.07 0.83
N VAL A 60 5.70 -7.17 -0.34
CA VAL A 60 6.11 -8.07 -1.41
C VAL A 60 6.60 -7.27 -2.61
N PRO A 61 7.87 -7.43 -3.02
CA PRO A 61 8.36 -6.81 -4.23
C PRO A 61 7.66 -7.40 -5.46
N ARG A 62 7.46 -6.59 -6.51
CA ARG A 62 6.76 -6.99 -7.75
C ARG A 62 7.37 -8.20 -8.48
N VAL A 63 8.58 -8.63 -8.09
CA VAL A 63 9.33 -9.70 -8.75
C VAL A 63 8.87 -11.08 -8.28
N GLU A 64 8.24 -11.18 -7.12
CA GLU A 64 7.65 -12.44 -6.70
C GLU A 64 6.36 -12.66 -7.48
N LYS A 65 6.31 -13.73 -8.28
CA LYS A 65 5.05 -14.31 -8.73
C LYS A 65 4.29 -14.68 -7.47
N LEU A 66 3.42 -13.78 -7.03
CA LEU A 66 2.51 -14.03 -5.93
C LEU A 66 1.64 -15.20 -6.36
N GLU A 67 1.90 -16.38 -5.81
CA GLU A 67 1.05 -17.54 -6.05
C GLU A 67 -0.39 -17.16 -5.66
N PRO A 68 -1.42 -17.51 -6.48
CA PRO A 68 -2.81 -17.08 -6.26
C PRO A 68 -3.36 -17.36 -4.86
N ARG A 69 -2.74 -18.30 -4.13
CA ARG A 69 -3.15 -18.71 -2.77
C ARG A 69 -2.84 -17.67 -1.69
N GLU A 70 -1.96 -16.70 -1.91
CA GLU A 70 -1.63 -15.69 -0.90
C GLU A 70 -2.63 -14.51 -0.85
N TRP A 71 -3.60 -14.47 -1.76
CA TRP A 71 -4.56 -13.37 -1.90
C TRP A 71 -5.79 -13.48 -0.98
N TYR A 72 -5.90 -14.52 -0.15
CA TYR A 72 -7.12 -14.82 0.60
C TYR A 72 -6.88 -14.99 2.10
N SER A 73 -6.85 -13.87 2.84
CA SER A 73 -7.15 -13.85 4.28
C SER A 73 -8.31 -12.92 4.62
N GLY A 74 -9.15 -12.59 3.62
CA GLY A 74 -10.36 -11.78 3.73
C GLY A 74 -11.25 -12.04 2.52
N SER A 75 -12.55 -12.04 2.73
CA SER A 75 -13.60 -12.50 1.80
C SER A 75 -13.48 -11.97 0.36
N PRO A 76 -13.91 -12.73 -0.66
CA PRO A 76 -13.77 -12.37 -2.05
C PRO A 76 -14.89 -11.41 -2.45
N LEU A 77 -14.62 -10.11 -2.56
CA LEU A 77 -15.30 -9.24 -3.51
C LEU A 77 -14.53 -7.93 -3.66
N HIS A 78 -14.31 -7.54 -4.91
CA HIS A 78 -13.73 -6.26 -5.39
C HIS A 78 -12.20 -6.21 -5.42
N SER A 79 -11.62 -6.92 -6.40
CA SER A 79 -10.42 -6.42 -7.04
C SER A 79 -10.80 -5.12 -7.75
N ALA A 80 -10.43 -3.99 -7.18
CA ALA A 80 -10.45 -2.72 -7.89
C ALA A 80 -9.22 -2.71 -8.82
N ASP A 81 -9.42 -3.15 -10.06
CA ASP A 81 -8.51 -2.76 -11.12
C ASP A 81 -8.60 -1.23 -11.28
N GLY A 82 -7.44 -0.60 -11.40
CA GLY A 82 -7.37 0.85 -11.54
C GLY A 82 -8.20 1.32 -12.72
N TYR A 83 -9.05 2.32 -12.46
CA TYR A 83 -9.94 3.04 -13.38
C TYR A 83 -11.28 2.37 -13.73
N ARG A 84 -12.31 2.65 -12.91
CA ARG A 84 -13.62 3.10 -13.41
C ARG A 84 -14.17 4.25 -12.56
N VAL A 85 -14.01 5.46 -13.08
CA VAL A 85 -14.87 6.60 -12.76
C VAL A 85 -16.20 6.34 -13.48
N VAL A 86 -17.27 6.16 -12.72
CA VAL A 86 -18.59 6.80 -12.83
C VAL A 86 -19.59 5.95 -12.06
N GLU A 87 -20.25 6.53 -11.06
CA GLU A 87 -21.71 6.54 -11.02
C GLU A 87 -22.13 7.92 -10.52
N VAL A 88 -22.67 8.71 -11.45
CA VAL A 88 -23.56 9.83 -11.14
C VAL A 88 -24.90 9.18 -10.85
N SER A 89 -25.42 9.35 -9.65
CA SER A 89 -26.82 9.08 -9.33
C SER A 89 -27.55 10.43 -9.24
N GLU A 90 -28.64 10.51 -10.00
CA GLU A 90 -29.51 11.66 -10.29
C GLU A 90 -30.01 12.47 -9.09
#